data_AF-A0A957KLB7-F1
#
_entry.id   AF-A0A957KLB7-F1
#
_cell.length_a   1.000
_cell.length_b   1.000
_cell.length_c   1.000
_cell.angle_alpha   90.00
_cell.angle_beta   90.00
_cell.angle_gamma   90.00
#
_symmetry.space_group_name_H-M   'P 1'
#
loop_
_entity.id
_entity.type
_entity.pdbx_description
1 polymer ?
#
loop_
_entity_poly.entity_id
_entity_poly.type
_entity_poly.pdbx_seq_one_letter_code
_entity_poly.pdbx_strand_id
1 'polypeptide(L)'
;MFNLQPHISQLTPAPPRDPAAETTPRAKLAAILGIKDRPVIPVAAQLLSRQDEGSYFEEKYSLDAGEGVQIPLYLLIPKAEAPFAPILAFHGHGPGVGPILGHYPDEAIAARNLAADNNYAQALAEAGYLV
;
A
#
# COMPACT_ATOMS: atom_id res chain seq x y z
N MET A 1 -18.15 5.88 -16.39
CA MET A 1 -18.34 4.46 -16.73
C MET A 1 -16.99 3.94 -17.21
N PHE A 2 -16.20 3.33 -16.32
CA PHE A 2 -14.86 2.84 -16.66
C PHE A 2 -15.00 1.51 -17.41
N ASN A 3 -14.73 1.52 -18.71
CA ASN A 3 -14.71 0.33 -19.52
C ASN A 3 -13.34 -0.32 -19.37
N LEU A 4 -13.23 -1.33 -18.50
CA LEU A 4 -12.02 -2.15 -18.41
C LEU A 4 -11.78 -2.83 -19.76
N GLN A 5 -10.52 -2.87 -20.17
CA GLN A 5 -10.08 -3.23 -21.51
C GLN A 5 -10.55 -4.65 -21.97
N PRO A 6 -10.89 -4.84 -23.26
CA PRO A 6 -11.50 -6.06 -23.82
C PRO A 6 -10.60 -7.31 -23.82
N HIS A 7 -9.33 -7.19 -23.46
CA HIS A 7 -8.34 -8.28 -23.51
C HIS A 7 -8.30 -9.16 -22.26
N ILE A 8 -8.98 -8.78 -21.17
CA ILE A 8 -9.05 -9.61 -19.94
C ILE A 8 -9.76 -10.95 -20.22
N SER A 9 -10.69 -10.99 -21.18
CA SER A 9 -11.43 -12.19 -21.57
C SER A 9 -10.56 -13.27 -22.25
N GLN A 10 -9.32 -12.95 -22.63
CA GLN A 10 -8.39 -13.88 -23.29
C GLN A 10 -7.34 -14.47 -22.33
N LEU A 11 -7.34 -14.07 -21.06
CA LEU A 11 -6.56 -14.76 -20.04
C LEU A 11 -7.22 -16.12 -19.83
N THR A 12 -6.49 -17.19 -20.21
CA THR A 12 -6.86 -18.61 -20.21
C THR A 12 -8.05 -18.97 -19.31
N PRO A 13 -9.04 -19.76 -19.78
CA PRO A 13 -10.10 -20.26 -18.92
C PRO A 13 -9.44 -20.92 -17.71
N ALA A 14 -9.86 -20.51 -16.51
CA ALA A 14 -9.35 -21.08 -15.28
C ALA A 14 -9.44 -22.62 -15.41
N PRO A 15 -8.35 -23.37 -15.14
CA PRO A 15 -8.39 -24.81 -15.26
C PRO A 15 -9.53 -25.37 -14.40
N PRO A 16 -10.18 -26.47 -14.83
CA PRO A 16 -11.28 -27.06 -14.07
C PRO A 16 -10.83 -27.29 -12.63
N ARG A 17 -11.62 -26.77 -11.69
CA ARG A 17 -11.36 -26.91 -10.26
C ARG A 17 -11.52 -28.39 -9.93
N ASP A 18 -10.42 -29.06 -9.60
CA ASP A 18 -10.45 -30.41 -9.05
C ASP A 18 -11.14 -30.36 -7.67
N PRO A 19 -12.32 -30.96 -7.50
CA PRO A 19 -13.01 -30.98 -6.21
C PRO A 19 -12.28 -31.84 -5.18
N ALA A 20 -11.34 -32.70 -5.59
CA ALA A 20 -10.57 -33.58 -4.70
C ALA A 20 -9.26 -32.95 -4.18
N ALA A 21 -8.86 -31.77 -4.66
CA ALA A 21 -7.73 -31.03 -4.12
C ALA A 21 -8.20 -30.15 -2.94
N GLU A 22 -8.31 -30.72 -1.74
CA GLU A 22 -8.82 -30.12 -0.49
C GLU A 22 -8.01 -28.91 0.07
N THR A 23 -7.26 -28.18 -0.76
CA THR A 23 -6.61 -26.92 -0.34
C THR A 23 -6.94 -25.81 -1.33
N THR A 24 -7.65 -24.81 -0.84
CA THR A 24 -7.97 -23.60 -1.62
C THR A 24 -6.68 -22.94 -2.14
N PRO A 25 -6.70 -22.25 -3.29
CA PRO A 25 -5.53 -21.49 -3.77
C PRO A 25 -4.94 -20.55 -2.69
N ARG A 26 -5.80 -20.01 -1.82
CA ARG A 26 -5.39 -19.19 -0.68
C ARG A 26 -4.59 -19.97 0.37
N ALA A 27 -5.03 -21.17 0.72
CA ALA A 27 -4.31 -22.03 1.67
C ALA A 27 -2.95 -22.48 1.12
N LYS A 28 -2.88 -22.81 -0.19
CA LYS A 28 -1.61 -23.12 -0.86
C LYS A 28 -0.68 -21.92 -0.90
N LEU A 29 -1.19 -20.73 -1.25
CA LEU A 29 -0.41 -19.50 -1.25
C LEU A 29 0.14 -19.17 0.15
N ALA A 30 -0.69 -19.27 1.19
CA ALA A 30 -0.27 -19.05 2.57
C ALA A 30 0.84 -20.03 3.01
N ALA A 31 0.75 -21.30 2.57
CA ALA A 31 1.79 -22.29 2.84
C ALA A 31 3.10 -21.97 2.09
N ILE A 32 3.02 -21.63 0.80
CA ILE A 32 4.20 -21.28 -0.03
C ILE A 32 4.89 -20.03 0.52
N LEU A 33 4.14 -19.03 0.96
CA LEU A 33 4.67 -17.80 1.56
C LEU A 33 5.17 -18.01 3.00
N GLY A 34 4.98 -19.20 3.60
CA GLY A 34 5.37 -19.47 4.97
C GLY A 34 4.54 -18.75 6.04
N ILE A 35 3.37 -18.19 5.68
CA ILE A 35 2.53 -17.40 6.58
C ILE A 35 1.34 -18.19 7.17
N LYS A 36 1.13 -19.44 6.73
CA LYS A 36 -0.04 -20.26 7.11
C LYS A 36 -0.22 -20.39 8.61
N ASP A 37 0.86 -20.66 9.33
CA ASP A 37 0.86 -20.93 10.77
C ASP A 37 1.58 -19.83 11.56
N ARG A 38 1.75 -18.64 10.95
CA ARG A 38 2.41 -17.51 11.60
C ARG A 38 1.53 -16.99 12.75
N PRO A 39 2.07 -16.79 13.97
CA PRO A 39 1.28 -16.31 15.09
C PRO A 39 0.73 -14.92 14.79
N VAL A 40 -0.56 -14.71 15.08
CA VAL A 40 -1.15 -13.38 15.08
C VAL A 40 -0.71 -12.69 16.36
N ILE A 41 0.07 -11.63 16.21
CA ILE A 41 0.46 -10.78 17.34
C ILE A 41 -0.47 -9.56 17.44
N PRO A 42 -0.68 -9.01 18.65
CA PRO A 42 -1.34 -7.73 18.81
C PRO A 42 -0.60 -6.64 18.01
N VAL A 43 -1.35 -5.83 17.28
CA VAL A 43 -0.78 -4.70 16.55
C VAL A 43 -0.26 -3.67 17.56
N ALA A 44 1.03 -3.38 17.49
CA ALA A 44 1.68 -2.32 18.24
C ALA A 44 2.36 -1.37 17.25
N ALA A 45 1.97 -0.09 17.29
CA ALA A 45 2.55 0.96 16.47
C ALA A 45 2.97 2.14 17.33
N GLN A 46 4.19 2.63 17.12
CA GLN A 46 4.72 3.81 17.79
C GLN A 46 4.81 4.96 16.78
N LEU A 47 4.13 6.08 17.06
CA LEU A 47 4.30 7.31 16.29
C LEU A 47 5.72 7.84 16.48
N LEU A 48 6.44 8.02 15.37
CA LEU A 48 7.81 8.54 15.33
C LEU A 48 7.84 10.02 14.96
N SER A 49 7.00 10.44 14.03
CA SER A 49 6.90 11.84 13.59
C SER A 49 5.53 12.13 13.00
N ARG A 50 5.12 13.41 13.07
CA ARG A 50 3.94 13.96 12.41
C ARG A 50 4.31 15.28 11.76
N GLN A 51 3.91 15.48 10.52
CA GLN A 51 4.14 16.68 9.72
C GLN A 51 2.80 17.18 9.16
N ASP A 52 2.65 18.49 9.10
CA ASP A 52 1.51 19.14 8.45
C ASP A 52 1.91 19.53 7.03
N GLU A 53 1.31 18.89 6.03
CA GLU A 53 1.60 19.09 4.60
C GLU A 53 0.59 20.04 3.94
N GLY A 54 -0.14 20.82 4.74
CA GLY A 54 -1.17 21.76 4.28
C GLY A 54 -2.53 21.09 4.18
N SER A 55 -2.76 20.25 3.18
CA SER A 55 -4.07 19.60 2.92
C SER A 55 -4.28 18.30 3.70
N TYR A 56 -3.21 17.68 4.19
CA TYR A 56 -3.22 16.46 4.99
C TYR A 56 -2.13 16.49 6.07
N PHE A 57 -2.15 15.52 6.98
CA PHE A 57 -1.03 15.23 7.89
C PHE A 57 -0.28 14.00 7.42
N GLU A 58 1.05 14.05 7.39
CA GLU A 58 1.88 12.85 7.24
C GLU A 58 2.34 12.38 8.62
N GLU A 59 2.02 11.14 8.97
CA GLU A 59 2.49 10.48 10.18
C GLU A 59 3.40 9.30 9.82
N LYS A 60 4.53 9.17 10.51
CA LYS A 60 5.42 8.02 10.40
C LYS A 60 5.36 7.20 11.67
N TYR A 61 5.16 5.90 11.52
CA TYR A 61 5.07 4.93 12.59
C TYR A 61 6.18 3.87 12.48
N SER A 62 6.63 3.36 13.63
CA SER A 62 7.27 2.04 13.73
C SER A 62 6.20 1.01 14.06
N LEU A 63 5.99 0.04 13.18
CA LEU A 63 5.03 -1.04 13.35
C LEU A 63 5.76 -2.33 13.71
N ASP A 64 5.35 -2.99 14.79
CA ASP A 64 5.80 -4.34 15.11
C ASP A 64 5.14 -5.34 14.15
N ALA A 65 5.95 -5.90 13.24
CA ALA A 65 5.52 -6.90 12.27
C ALA A 65 5.73 -8.34 12.77
N GLY A 66 6.07 -8.50 14.05
CA GLY A 66 6.37 -9.76 14.71
C GLY A 66 7.83 -10.19 14.55
N GLU A 67 8.20 -11.22 15.32
CA GLU A 67 9.54 -11.86 15.23
C GLU A 67 10.70 -10.87 15.47
N GLY A 68 10.45 -9.82 16.25
CA GLY A 68 11.45 -8.78 16.54
C GLY A 68 11.69 -7.81 15.37
N VAL A 69 10.83 -7.82 14.34
CA VAL A 69 10.95 -6.96 13.17
C VAL A 69 10.07 -5.73 13.30
N GLN A 70 10.70 -4.55 13.19
CA GLN A 70 10.03 -3.26 13.12
C GLN A 70 10.02 -2.77 11.67
N ILE A 71 8.86 -2.38 11.16
CA ILE A 71 8.73 -1.82 9.81
C ILE A 71 8.23 -0.37 9.86
N PRO A 72 8.75 0.53 9.02
CA PRO A 72 8.20 1.88 8.91
C PRO A 72 6.85 1.82 8.19
N LEU A 73 5.85 2.48 8.75
CA LEU A 73 4.55 2.72 8.13
C LEU A 73 4.32 4.23 8.04
N TYR A 74 3.77 4.69 6.92
CA TYR A 74 3.38 6.08 6.73
C TYR A 74 1.87 6.14 6.60
N LEU A 75 1.24 7.08 7.32
CA LEU A 75 -0.18 7.40 7.22
C LEU A 75 -0.31 8.83 6.70
N LEU A 76 -1.02 9.00 5.59
CA LEU A 76 -1.39 10.30 5.05
C LEU A 76 -2.86 10.55 5.37
N ILE A 77 -3.09 11.41 6.36
CA ILE A 77 -4.42 11.63 6.95
C ILE A 77 -5.00 12.92 6.38
N PRO A 78 -6.04 12.85 5.53
CA PRO A 78 -6.64 14.04 4.94
C PRO A 78 -7.32 14.89 6.01
N LYS A 79 -7.30 16.21 5.86
CA LYS A 79 -8.03 17.13 6.74
C LYS A 79 -9.52 17.21 6.35
N ALA A 80 -10.17 16.05 6.30
CA ALA A 80 -11.58 15.88 5.99
C ALA A 80 -12.31 15.16 7.15
N GLU A 81 -13.64 15.19 7.13
CA GLU A 81 -14.43 14.46 8.12
C GLU A 81 -14.46 12.96 7.84
N ALA A 82 -14.31 12.15 8.89
CA ALA A 82 -14.43 10.70 8.84
C ALA A 82 -15.90 10.27 8.60
N PRO A 83 -16.16 9.05 8.08
CA PRO A 83 -15.21 7.96 7.83
C PRO A 83 -14.39 8.14 6.55
N PHE A 84 -13.11 7.80 6.60
CA PHE A 84 -12.24 7.78 5.42
C PHE A 84 -12.45 6.49 4.61
N ALA A 85 -12.15 6.55 3.31
CA ALA A 85 -11.91 5.37 2.48
C ALA A 85 -10.41 5.05 2.48
N PRO A 86 -9.94 4.03 3.23
CA PRO A 86 -8.52 3.75 3.36
C PRO A 86 -7.97 3.07 2.08
N ILE A 87 -6.78 3.49 1.65
CA ILE A 87 -6.05 2.92 0.51
C ILE A 87 -4.67 2.48 0.98
N LEU A 88 -4.39 1.17 0.93
CA LEU A 88 -3.04 0.66 1.18
C LEU A 88 -2.17 0.84 -0.07
N ALA A 89 -1.22 1.78 -0.01
CA ALA A 89 -0.29 2.05 -1.10
C ALA A 89 1.05 1.32 -0.93
N PHE A 90 1.45 0.53 -1.92
CA PHE A 90 2.78 -0.08 -1.98
C PHE A 90 3.66 0.71 -2.97
N HIS A 91 4.88 1.05 -2.58
CA HIS A 91 5.86 1.62 -3.49
C HIS A 91 6.53 0.53 -4.34
N GLY A 92 6.94 0.90 -5.55
CA GLY A 92 7.75 0.04 -6.42
C GLY A 92 9.21 -0.06 -5.97
N HIS A 93 10.03 -0.73 -6.79
CA HIS A 93 11.47 -0.68 -6.64
C HIS A 93 12.01 0.74 -6.86
N GLY A 94 13.15 1.05 -6.25
CA GLY A 94 13.83 2.34 -6.44
C GLY A 94 14.23 2.98 -5.10
N PRO A 95 14.16 4.32 -4.99
CA PRO A 95 14.73 5.07 -3.86
C PRO A 95 13.92 4.98 -2.55
N GLY A 96 13.04 3.98 -2.43
CA GLY A 96 12.14 3.81 -1.29
C GLY A 96 10.82 4.58 -1.44
N VAL A 97 10.20 4.88 -0.29
CA VAL A 97 8.84 5.43 -0.20
C VAL A 97 8.75 6.93 -0.55
N GLY A 98 9.87 7.67 -0.50
CA GLY A 98 9.90 9.13 -0.66
C GLY A 98 9.11 9.65 -1.86
N PRO A 99 9.32 9.13 -3.09
CA PRO A 99 8.63 9.65 -4.27
C PRO A 99 7.11 9.56 -4.20
N ILE A 100 6.56 8.49 -3.61
CA ILE A 100 5.11 8.27 -3.53
C ILE A 100 4.46 9.20 -2.51
N LEU A 101 5.23 9.63 -1.50
CA LEU A 101 4.85 10.63 -0.51
C LEU A 101 5.02 12.08 -1.01
N GLY A 102 5.60 12.28 -2.20
CA GLY A 102 5.92 13.62 -2.72
C GLY A 102 7.23 14.22 -2.19
N HIS A 103 8.07 13.42 -1.51
CA HIS A 103 9.36 13.87 -0.99
C HIS A 103 10.48 13.67 -2.01
N TYR A 104 11.14 14.76 -2.39
CA TYR A 104 12.20 14.75 -3.39
C TYR A 104 13.47 15.46 -2.89
N PRO A 105 14.67 14.98 -3.27
CA PRO A 105 15.93 15.61 -2.88
C PRO A 105 16.21 16.92 -3.63
N ASP A 106 15.66 17.09 -4.84
CA ASP A 106 15.80 18.30 -5.66
C ASP A 106 14.62 18.47 -6.64
N GLU A 107 14.53 19.65 -7.23
CA GLU A 107 13.45 20.04 -8.17
C GLU A 107 13.47 19.24 -9.47
N ALA A 108 14.64 18.81 -9.96
CA ALA A 108 14.73 18.05 -11.21
C ALA A 108 14.16 16.63 -11.02
N ILE A 109 14.42 16.02 -9.87
CA ILE A 109 13.85 14.73 -9.47
C ILE A 109 12.35 14.88 -9.19
N ALA A 110 11.92 15.97 -8.55
CA ALA A 110 10.51 16.27 -8.36
C ALA A 110 9.76 16.34 -9.70
N ALA A 111 10.24 17.17 -10.63
CA ALA A 111 9.62 17.35 -11.95
C ALA A 111 9.50 16.02 -12.72
N ARG A 112 10.53 15.17 -12.66
CA ARG A 112 10.49 13.84 -13.31
C ARG A 112 9.44 12.92 -12.68
N ASN A 113 9.35 12.87 -11.35
CA ASN A 113 8.40 12.00 -10.67
C ASN A 113 6.96 12.47 -10.85
N LEU A 114 6.72 13.78 -10.77
CA LEU A 114 5.40 14.36 -11.03
C LEU A 114 4.95 14.12 -12.48
N ALA A 115 5.84 14.25 -13.46
CA ALA A 115 5.53 13.94 -14.86
C ALA A 115 5.17 12.46 -15.12
N ALA A 116 5.49 11.57 -14.18
CA ALA A 116 5.21 10.14 -14.24
C ALA A 116 4.13 9.69 -13.22
N ASP A 117 3.46 10.63 -12.54
CA ASP A 117 2.48 10.36 -11.48
C ASP A 117 3.03 9.46 -10.34
N ASN A 118 4.33 9.55 -10.08
CA ASN A 118 4.99 8.73 -9.05
C ASN A 118 4.68 9.22 -7.62
N ASN A 119 3.93 10.31 -7.44
CA ASN A 119 3.49 10.86 -6.14
C ASN A 119 2.09 10.39 -5.73
N TYR A 120 1.67 9.22 -6.20
CA TYR A 120 0.29 8.79 -6.10
C TYR A 120 -0.27 8.69 -4.67
N ALA A 121 0.55 8.43 -3.64
CA ALA A 121 0.04 8.41 -2.27
C ALA A 121 -0.28 9.84 -1.78
N GLN A 122 0.60 10.81 -2.06
CA GLN A 122 0.33 12.23 -1.84
C GLN A 122 -0.93 12.68 -2.58
N ALA A 123 -1.04 12.39 -3.88
CA ALA A 123 -2.18 12.83 -4.69
C ALA A 123 -3.52 12.26 -4.16
N LEU A 124 -3.52 11.03 -3.66
CA LEU A 124 -4.70 10.42 -3.02
C LEU A 124 -5.05 11.10 -1.68
N ALA A 125 -4.05 11.43 -0.86
CA ALA A 125 -4.26 12.15 0.39
C ALA A 125 -4.84 13.56 0.15
N GLU A 126 -4.30 14.28 -0.83
CA GLU A 126 -4.82 15.58 -1.28
C GLU A 126 -6.25 15.49 -1.80
N ALA A 127 -6.64 14.35 -2.38
CA ALA A 127 -7.99 14.07 -2.83
C ALA A 127 -8.96 13.62 -1.72
N GLY A 128 -8.51 13.55 -0.46
CA GLY A 128 -9.36 13.24 0.69
C GLY A 128 -9.40 11.76 1.11
N TYR A 129 -8.52 10.92 0.57
CA TYR A 129 -8.39 9.52 1.01
C TYR A 129 -7.41 9.40 2.18
N LEU A 130 -7.69 8.50 3.11
CA LEU A 130 -6.68 8.02 4.06
C LEU A 130 -5.79 7.04 3.31
N VAL A 131 -4.49 7.29 3.29
CA VAL A 131 -3.51 6.43 2.59
C VAL A 131 -2.52 5.86 3.58
#